data_AF-A0A9X5H921-F1
#
_entry.id   AF-A0A9X5H921-F1
#
_cell.length_a   1.000
_cell.length_b   1.000
_cell.length_c   1.000
_cell.angle_alpha   90.00
_cell.angle_beta   90.00
_cell.angle_gamma   90.00
#
_symmetry.space_group_name_H-M   'P 1'
#
loop_
_entity.id
_entity.type
_entity.pdbx_description
1 polymer ?
#
loop_
_entity_poly.entity_id
_entity_poly.type
_entity_poly.pdbx_seq_one_letter_code
_entity_poly.pdbx_strand_id
1 'polypeptide(L)'
;MKHRGRHRRRRRGRALRATLAGTALALTAAATMISTSQATDADDPGALKPLTAAADTAPLRLTEHAVPGAELDRLSASMGPAVGVGAVLADPDGSLEDADDCTDEDRRALPVEPAVTTAYCWPERDTDGWRAGAVTTSGDADEDGRWGAHRVVLSGWTRSSGTPAEQGLARIAFVAADDDRTPRYTWALLAVPVDGGRDFRGLGSDVSGMVWYQDKLLVTAGRGEGDALYVYDLDRVQRATVDAGTVGRVPGGWSAAGARYVLP
;
A
#
# COMPACT_ATOMS: atom_id res chain seq x y z
N MET A 1 -22.77 36.97 -1.97
CA MET A 1 -21.68 36.82 -2.97
C MET A 1 -21.39 35.34 -3.14
N LYS A 2 -21.52 34.81 -4.37
CA LYS A 2 -21.41 33.38 -4.68
C LYS A 2 -20.06 33.13 -5.35
N HIS A 3 -19.16 32.40 -4.71
CA HIS A 3 -17.99 31.84 -5.39
C HIS A 3 -18.28 30.38 -5.79
N ARG A 4 -18.39 30.16 -7.09
CA ARG A 4 -18.39 28.85 -7.75
C ARG A 4 -16.95 28.55 -8.17
N GLY A 5 -16.38 27.46 -7.66
CA GLY A 5 -15.16 26.84 -8.20
C GLY A 5 -15.49 25.41 -8.60
N ARG A 6 -15.71 25.21 -9.90
CA ARG A 6 -16.19 23.96 -10.50
C ARG A 6 -15.06 23.44 -11.39
N HIS A 7 -14.24 22.50 -10.92
CA HIS A 7 -13.30 21.81 -11.81
C HIS A 7 -13.92 20.56 -12.40
N ARG A 8 -14.26 20.75 -13.67
CA ARG A 8 -14.81 19.84 -14.66
C ARG A 8 -13.61 19.20 -15.36
N ARG A 9 -13.57 17.87 -15.45
CA ARG A 9 -13.34 17.13 -16.72
C ARG A 9 -13.46 15.62 -16.51
N ARG A 10 -14.70 15.14 -16.65
CA ARG A 10 -15.03 13.75 -17.00
C ARG A 10 -15.26 13.69 -18.52
N ARG A 11 -14.66 12.69 -19.16
CA ARG A 11 -15.00 12.04 -20.46
C ARG A 11 -14.90 12.85 -21.76
N ARG A 12 -13.88 12.53 -22.59
CA ARG A 12 -13.91 12.32 -24.06
C ARG A 12 -12.65 11.48 -24.42
N GLY A 13 -12.67 10.39 -25.18
CA GLY A 13 -13.70 9.86 -26.05
C GLY A 13 -13.59 8.35 -26.27
N ARG A 14 -14.76 7.71 -26.35
CA ARG A 14 -15.00 6.53 -27.19
C ARG A 14 -15.42 7.07 -28.55
N ALA A 15 -14.56 6.97 -29.56
CA ALA A 15 -14.90 6.87 -30.99
C ALA A 15 -13.63 7.03 -31.83
N LEU A 16 -12.94 5.91 -32.07
CA LEU A 16 -12.21 5.64 -33.32
C LEU A 16 -11.76 4.17 -33.30
N ARG A 17 -12.74 3.29 -33.56
CA ARG A 17 -12.45 1.97 -34.11
C ARG A 17 -12.54 2.10 -35.63
N ALA A 18 -11.60 1.43 -36.30
CA ALA A 18 -11.46 1.24 -37.73
C ALA A 18 -10.91 2.42 -38.54
N THR A 19 -9.58 2.47 -38.67
CA THR A 19 -8.85 2.34 -39.95
C THR A 19 -7.36 2.48 -39.66
N LEU A 20 -6.63 1.37 -39.67
CA LEU A 20 -5.23 1.21 -40.12
C LEU A 20 -4.83 -0.23 -39.81
N ALA A 21 -5.42 -1.14 -40.59
CA ALA A 21 -4.82 -2.44 -40.83
C ALA A 21 -3.77 -2.22 -41.94
N GLY A 22 -2.50 -2.48 -41.66
CA GLY A 22 -1.45 -2.48 -42.65
C GLY A 22 -0.17 -1.82 -42.16
N THR A 23 0.91 -2.61 -42.20
CA THR A 23 2.33 -2.23 -42.14
C THR A 23 2.89 -1.71 -40.81
N ALA A 24 3.23 -2.65 -39.91
CA ALA A 24 4.39 -2.53 -39.01
C ALA A 24 4.87 -3.93 -38.59
N LEU A 25 5.40 -4.69 -39.56
CA LEU A 25 6.16 -5.92 -39.34
C LEU A 25 7.63 -5.61 -39.64
N ALA A 26 8.29 -4.94 -38.70
CA ALA A 26 9.74 -4.89 -38.53
C ALA A 26 10.02 -4.02 -37.29
N LEU A 27 10.92 -4.48 -36.41
CA LEU A 27 11.35 -3.89 -35.13
C LEU A 27 10.51 -4.26 -33.89
N THR A 28 10.38 -5.57 -33.64
CA THR A 28 10.12 -6.10 -32.29
C THR A 28 11.09 -7.24 -31.99
N ALA A 29 12.38 -6.92 -31.96
CA ALA A 29 13.44 -7.89 -31.66
C ALA A 29 14.46 -7.37 -30.62
N ALA A 30 14.07 -6.46 -29.73
CA ALA A 30 14.95 -5.94 -28.68
C ALA A 30 14.22 -5.60 -27.36
N ALA A 31 13.24 -6.41 -26.93
CA ALA A 31 12.54 -6.20 -25.67
C ALA A 31 12.14 -7.49 -24.95
N THR A 32 12.96 -8.53 -25.03
CA THR A 32 12.83 -9.72 -24.17
C THR A 32 14.17 -10.03 -23.52
N MET A 33 14.72 -9.07 -22.79
CA MET A 33 15.53 -9.43 -21.61
C MET A 33 14.54 -9.60 -20.46
N ILE A 34 13.82 -10.72 -20.50
CA ILE A 34 13.08 -11.22 -19.34
C ILE A 34 14.18 -11.54 -18.34
N SER A 35 14.21 -10.77 -17.25
CA SER A 35 15.05 -11.07 -16.09
C SER A 35 14.91 -12.55 -15.78
N THR A 36 15.99 -13.31 -15.95
CA THR A 36 16.01 -14.74 -15.62
C THR A 36 15.78 -14.85 -14.13
N SER A 37 14.53 -15.14 -13.76
CA SER A 37 14.18 -15.54 -12.40
C SER A 37 15.09 -16.69 -12.02
N GLN A 38 15.97 -16.47 -11.04
CA GLN A 38 16.86 -17.49 -10.49
C GLN A 38 16.05 -18.45 -9.59
N ALA A 39 14.98 -19.01 -10.14
CA ALA A 39 14.34 -20.18 -9.57
C ALA A 39 15.21 -21.37 -9.98
N THR A 40 16.06 -21.84 -9.06
CA THR A 40 16.77 -23.11 -9.21
C THR A 40 15.76 -24.20 -9.55
N ASP A 41 16.07 -25.00 -10.58
CA ASP A 41 15.28 -26.15 -11.03
C ASP A 41 14.90 -27.05 -9.85
N ALA A 42 13.70 -26.83 -9.30
CA ALA A 42 13.02 -27.85 -8.53
C ALA A 42 12.47 -28.88 -9.52
N ASP A 43 12.35 -30.13 -9.08
CA ASP A 43 11.72 -31.21 -9.84
C ASP A 43 10.47 -30.71 -10.57
N ASP A 44 10.38 -30.95 -11.88
CA ASP A 44 9.25 -30.53 -12.72
C ASP A 44 7.93 -30.87 -12.00
N PRO A 45 7.13 -29.87 -11.59
CA PRO A 45 5.91 -30.09 -10.81
C PRO A 45 4.83 -30.83 -11.61
N GLY A 46 5.12 -31.17 -12.87
CA GLY A 46 4.22 -31.83 -13.79
C GLY A 46 3.26 -30.86 -14.45
N ALA A 47 2.42 -31.39 -15.34
CA ALA A 47 1.44 -30.59 -16.07
C ALA A 47 0.42 -29.94 -15.12
N LEU A 48 0.10 -28.67 -15.37
CA LEU A 48 -0.96 -27.95 -14.66
C LEU A 48 -2.29 -28.70 -14.82
N LYS A 49 -2.99 -28.93 -13.70
CA LYS A 49 -4.35 -29.49 -13.70
C LYS A 49 -5.34 -28.38 -14.09
N PRO A 50 -6.02 -28.47 -15.25
CA PRO A 50 -7.03 -27.48 -15.63
C PRO A 50 -8.24 -27.59 -14.69
N LEU A 51 -8.65 -26.46 -14.10
CA LEU A 51 -9.89 -26.36 -13.33
C LEU A 51 -11.00 -25.85 -14.25
N THR A 52 -11.77 -26.77 -14.85
CA THR A 52 -12.83 -26.43 -15.80
C THR A 52 -14.23 -26.64 -15.26
N ALA A 53 -14.38 -27.42 -14.18
CA ALA A 53 -15.68 -27.65 -13.56
C ALA A 53 -16.10 -26.47 -12.68
N ALA A 54 -17.39 -26.16 -12.67
CA ALA A 54 -17.95 -25.14 -11.79
C ALA A 54 -17.70 -25.48 -10.30
N ALA A 55 -17.73 -26.77 -9.94
CA ALA A 55 -17.43 -27.22 -8.57
C ALA A 55 -15.98 -26.91 -8.14
N ASP A 56 -15.03 -26.92 -9.08
CA ASP A 56 -13.62 -26.61 -8.82
C ASP A 56 -13.35 -25.10 -8.77
N THR A 57 -14.14 -24.31 -9.52
CA THR A 57 -13.91 -22.85 -9.67
C THR A 57 -14.80 -22.00 -8.77
N ALA A 58 -15.95 -22.49 -8.33
CA ALA A 58 -16.86 -21.75 -7.45
C ALA A 58 -16.21 -21.38 -6.10
N PRO A 59 -15.42 -22.25 -5.43
CA PRO A 59 -14.73 -21.91 -4.20
C PRO A 59 -13.62 -20.86 -4.38
N LEU A 60 -13.13 -20.67 -5.61
CA LEU A 60 -12.03 -19.75 -5.94
C LEU A 60 -12.52 -18.33 -6.28
N ARG A 61 -13.83 -18.10 -6.20
CA ARG A 61 -14.41 -16.79 -6.52
C ARG A 61 -14.20 -15.82 -5.36
N LEU A 62 -13.71 -14.63 -5.69
CA LEU A 62 -13.71 -13.52 -4.75
C LEU A 62 -15.14 -13.15 -4.38
N THR A 63 -15.39 -13.07 -3.06
CA THR A 63 -16.64 -12.57 -2.51
C THR A 63 -16.39 -11.20 -1.92
N GLU A 64 -17.16 -10.21 -2.34
CA GLU A 64 -17.01 -8.84 -1.86
C GLU A 64 -17.72 -8.64 -0.51
N HIS A 65 -17.00 -8.06 0.44
CA HIS A 65 -17.51 -7.66 1.74
C HIS A 65 -17.28 -6.16 1.93
N ALA A 66 -18.19 -5.34 1.40
CA ALA A 66 -18.06 -3.89 1.49
C ALA A 66 -18.44 -3.37 2.88
N VAL A 67 -17.60 -2.50 3.45
CA VAL A 67 -17.97 -1.69 4.61
C VAL A 67 -19.06 -0.70 4.18
N PRO A 68 -20.21 -0.63 4.86
CA PRO A 68 -21.27 0.29 4.46
C PRO A 68 -20.78 1.75 4.50
N GLY A 69 -21.08 2.51 3.45
CA GLY A 69 -20.62 3.91 3.35
C GLY A 69 -21.03 4.79 4.53
N ALA A 70 -22.21 4.55 5.11
CA ALA A 70 -22.68 5.27 6.30
C ALA A 70 -21.83 4.99 7.55
N GLU A 71 -21.17 3.83 7.64
CA GLU A 71 -20.23 3.51 8.72
C GLU A 71 -18.91 4.24 8.52
N LEU A 72 -18.37 4.23 7.30
CA LEU A 72 -17.16 4.99 6.95
C LEU A 72 -17.36 6.49 7.17
N ASP A 73 -18.52 7.03 6.79
CA ASP A 73 -18.85 8.45 6.96
C ASP A 73 -19.05 8.80 8.43
N ARG A 74 -19.64 7.90 9.23
CA ARG A 74 -19.75 8.07 10.70
C ARG A 74 -18.37 8.08 11.36
N LEU A 75 -17.51 7.13 11.00
CA LEU A 75 -16.15 7.06 11.51
C LEU A 75 -15.40 8.35 11.16
N SER A 76 -15.43 8.75 9.89
CA SER A 76 -14.80 9.99 9.42
C SER A 76 -15.34 11.21 10.18
N ALA A 77 -16.66 11.36 10.31
CA ALA A 77 -17.26 12.48 11.04
C ALA A 77 -16.81 12.57 12.51
N SER A 78 -16.46 11.43 13.13
CA SER A 78 -16.00 11.36 14.51
C SER A 78 -14.48 11.54 14.70
N MET A 79 -13.68 11.29 13.66
CA MET A 79 -12.23 11.46 13.68
C MET A 79 -11.81 12.85 13.17
N GLY A 80 -12.57 13.41 12.23
CA GLY A 80 -12.26 14.67 11.57
C GLY A 80 -12.29 14.57 10.04
N PRO A 81 -11.95 15.65 9.33
CA PRO A 81 -11.84 15.60 7.88
C PRO A 81 -10.73 14.63 7.48
N ALA A 82 -11.02 13.78 6.49
CA ALA A 82 -9.98 12.98 5.86
C ALA A 82 -8.91 13.88 5.23
N VAL A 83 -7.68 13.38 5.21
CA VAL A 83 -6.53 14.02 4.58
C VAL A 83 -6.08 13.21 3.38
N GLY A 84 -5.52 13.88 2.37
CA GLY A 84 -4.91 13.18 1.23
C GLY A 84 -3.45 12.82 1.49
N VAL A 85 -2.90 11.95 0.65
CA VAL A 85 -1.49 11.51 0.69
C VAL A 85 -0.50 12.68 0.80
N GLY A 86 -0.71 13.79 0.09
CA GLY A 86 0.18 14.95 0.17
C GLY A 86 0.28 15.57 1.56
N ALA A 87 -0.81 15.53 2.35
CA ALA A 87 -0.79 16.01 3.74
C ALA A 87 -0.07 15.03 4.66
N VAL A 88 -0.19 13.72 4.41
CA VAL A 88 0.54 12.67 5.13
C VAL A 88 2.06 12.84 4.92
N LEU A 89 2.48 13.06 3.66
CA LEU A 89 3.90 13.27 3.31
C LEU A 89 4.47 14.60 3.85
N ALA A 90 3.63 15.61 4.06
CA ALA A 90 4.03 16.90 4.62
C ALA A 90 4.27 16.85 6.14
N ASP A 91 3.98 15.73 6.79
CA ASP A 91 3.98 15.56 8.25
C ASP A 91 4.76 14.30 8.65
N PRO A 92 6.09 14.28 8.40
CA PRO A 92 6.93 13.09 8.54
C PRO A 92 7.13 12.70 10.00
N ASP A 93 7.12 11.38 10.24
CA ASP A 93 7.53 10.78 11.52
C ASP A 93 9.06 10.59 11.56
N GLY A 94 9.69 10.39 10.41
CA GLY A 94 11.13 10.16 10.32
C GLY A 94 11.72 10.40 8.92
N SER A 95 13.00 10.08 8.79
CA SER A 95 13.75 10.07 7.53
C SER A 95 14.50 8.75 7.43
N LEU A 96 14.59 8.19 6.22
CA LEU A 96 15.45 7.05 5.98
C LEU A 96 16.91 7.46 6.15
N GLU A 97 17.75 6.50 6.51
CA GLU A 97 19.19 6.68 6.65
C GLU A 97 19.87 6.42 5.31
N ASP A 98 20.96 7.15 5.05
CA ASP A 98 21.72 7.01 3.81
C ASP A 98 22.44 5.65 3.77
N ALA A 99 22.78 5.17 2.57
CA ALA A 99 23.40 3.85 2.38
C ALA A 99 24.64 3.60 3.24
N ASP A 100 25.43 4.64 3.50
CA ASP A 100 26.64 4.56 4.32
C ASP A 100 26.35 4.34 5.81
N ASP A 101 25.15 4.68 6.29
CA ASP A 101 24.72 4.47 7.67
C ASP A 101 24.06 3.10 7.89
N CYS A 102 23.71 2.40 6.79
CA CYS A 102 23.10 1.08 6.86
C CYS A 102 24.04 0.02 7.43
N THR A 103 23.47 -1.06 7.97
CA THR A 103 24.29 -2.14 8.51
C THR A 103 25.10 -2.82 7.40
N ASP A 104 26.26 -3.40 7.76
CA ASP A 104 27.04 -4.17 6.79
C ASP A 104 26.26 -5.35 6.20
N GLU A 105 25.27 -5.88 6.94
CA GLU A 105 24.37 -6.93 6.46
C GLU A 105 23.46 -6.42 5.36
N ASP A 106 22.80 -5.27 5.57
CA ASP A 106 21.93 -4.65 4.57
C ASP A 106 22.71 -4.28 3.31
N ARG A 107 23.90 -3.70 3.45
CA ARG A 107 24.75 -3.34 2.29
C ARG A 107 25.17 -4.56 1.48
N ARG A 108 25.37 -5.73 2.12
CA ARG A 108 25.65 -7.00 1.43
C ARG A 108 24.43 -7.63 0.77
N ALA A 109 23.23 -7.31 1.24
CA ALA A 109 21.97 -7.80 0.67
C ALA A 109 21.52 -7.02 -0.59
N LEU A 110 22.19 -5.92 -0.93
CA LEU A 110 21.88 -5.13 -2.12
C LEU A 110 22.03 -5.96 -3.40
N PRO A 111 21.13 -5.78 -4.39
CA PRO A 111 21.25 -6.40 -5.70
C PRO A 111 22.61 -6.13 -6.36
N VAL A 112 23.21 -7.19 -6.91
CA VAL A 112 24.44 -7.07 -7.71
C VAL A 112 24.12 -6.62 -9.14
N GLU A 113 23.05 -7.19 -9.73
CA GLU A 113 22.56 -6.83 -11.07
C GLU A 113 21.02 -6.78 -11.03
N PRO A 114 20.39 -5.67 -11.43
CA PRO A 114 21.02 -4.40 -11.79
C PRO A 114 21.74 -3.77 -10.59
N ALA A 115 22.88 -3.13 -10.87
CA ALA A 115 23.63 -2.42 -9.84
C ALA A 115 22.79 -1.32 -9.20
N VAL A 116 22.82 -1.25 -7.87
CA VAL A 116 22.02 -0.28 -7.11
C VAL A 116 22.57 1.13 -7.35
N THR A 117 21.70 2.03 -7.83
CA THR A 117 22.04 3.45 -8.02
C THR A 117 21.77 4.29 -6.78
N THR A 118 20.86 3.82 -5.91
CA THR A 118 20.47 4.51 -4.69
C THR A 118 19.94 3.50 -3.68
N ALA A 119 20.40 3.58 -2.43
CA ALA A 119 19.94 2.74 -1.33
C ALA A 119 19.71 3.60 -0.09
N TYR A 120 18.76 3.16 0.73
CA TYR A 120 18.45 3.73 2.03
C TYR A 120 18.05 2.61 2.98
N CYS A 121 18.18 2.84 4.28
CA CYS A 121 17.72 1.93 5.32
C CYS A 121 16.77 2.63 6.29
N TRP A 122 16.01 1.81 7.00
CA TRP A 122 15.12 2.27 8.05
C TRP A 122 15.90 2.44 9.35
N PRO A 123 15.69 3.53 10.11
CA PRO A 123 16.18 3.61 11.47
C PRO A 123 15.64 2.46 12.32
N GLU A 124 16.51 1.69 12.95
CA GLU A 124 16.13 0.48 13.71
C GLU A 124 15.07 0.76 14.78
N ARG A 125 15.18 1.91 15.46
CA ARG A 125 14.21 2.36 16.48
C ARG A 125 12.76 2.43 15.99
N ASP A 126 12.57 2.66 14.69
CA ASP A 126 11.24 2.84 14.10
C ASP A 126 10.70 1.53 13.52
N THR A 127 11.55 0.52 13.34
CA THR A 127 11.20 -0.80 12.79
C THR A 127 11.37 -1.95 13.77
N ASP A 128 11.90 -1.72 14.98
CA ASP A 128 12.04 -2.77 15.99
C ASP A 128 10.69 -3.46 16.28
N GLY A 129 10.68 -4.78 16.23
CA GLY A 129 9.48 -5.63 16.32
C GLY A 129 8.50 -5.56 15.15
N TRP A 130 8.88 -4.92 14.05
CA TRP A 130 8.13 -4.91 12.79
C TRP A 130 8.90 -5.67 11.70
N ARG A 131 8.16 -6.45 10.93
CA ARG A 131 8.68 -7.16 9.75
C ARG A 131 8.23 -6.45 8.49
N ALA A 132 9.17 -6.11 7.62
CA ALA A 132 8.87 -5.61 6.29
C ALA A 132 8.11 -6.66 5.47
N GLY A 133 7.16 -6.19 4.67
CA GLY A 133 6.33 -7.00 3.78
C GLY A 133 6.39 -6.48 2.35
N ALA A 134 5.24 -6.05 1.85
CA ALA A 134 5.09 -5.62 0.47
C ALA A 134 5.56 -4.19 0.21
N VAL A 135 5.81 -3.89 -1.07
CA VAL A 135 6.09 -2.55 -1.57
C VAL A 135 5.27 -2.28 -2.84
N THR A 136 4.77 -1.05 -3.00
CA THR A 136 4.15 -0.54 -4.24
C THR A 136 4.53 0.94 -4.38
N THR A 137 4.35 1.51 -5.57
CA THR A 137 4.74 2.90 -5.83
C THR A 137 3.61 3.69 -6.48
N SER A 138 3.72 5.02 -6.48
CA SER A 138 2.85 5.87 -7.31
C SER A 138 2.95 5.55 -8.81
N GLY A 139 4.00 4.85 -9.25
CA GLY A 139 4.14 4.24 -10.57
C GLY A 139 3.02 3.26 -10.94
N ASP A 140 2.47 2.56 -9.94
CA ASP A 140 1.37 1.63 -10.14
C ASP A 140 0.01 2.37 -10.24
N ALA A 141 -0.07 3.57 -9.65
CA ALA A 141 -1.29 4.36 -9.52
C ALA A 141 -1.60 5.21 -10.75
N ASP A 142 -0.58 5.84 -11.35
CA ASP A 142 -0.71 6.79 -12.46
C ASP A 142 0.45 6.63 -13.46
N GLU A 143 0.18 6.94 -14.74
CA GLU A 143 1.09 6.74 -15.87
C GLU A 143 2.34 7.62 -15.79
N ASP A 144 2.27 8.78 -15.14
CA ASP A 144 3.41 9.67 -14.93
C ASP A 144 4.29 9.27 -13.72
N GLY A 145 3.86 8.23 -13.01
CA GLY A 145 4.48 7.68 -11.81
C GLY A 145 4.48 8.60 -10.60
N ARG A 146 3.59 9.60 -10.58
CA ARG A 146 3.45 10.55 -9.47
C ARG A 146 2.07 10.48 -8.86
N TRP A 147 1.98 10.86 -7.59
CA TRP A 147 0.73 11.16 -6.91
C TRP A 147 0.69 12.65 -6.57
N GLY A 148 -0.03 13.43 -7.38
CA GLY A 148 0.05 14.88 -7.32
C GLY A 148 1.46 15.36 -7.69
N ALA A 149 2.16 16.03 -6.77
CA ALA A 149 3.52 16.50 -7.00
C ALA A 149 4.60 15.46 -6.66
N HIS A 150 4.24 14.36 -5.99
CA HIS A 150 5.20 13.50 -5.32
C HIS A 150 5.44 12.18 -6.06
N ARG A 151 6.68 11.69 -6.01
CA ARG A 151 6.95 10.26 -6.16
C ARG A 151 6.80 9.58 -4.80
N VAL A 152 6.00 8.53 -4.73
CA VAL A 152 5.64 7.91 -3.45
C VAL A 152 5.97 6.43 -3.48
N VAL A 153 6.63 5.95 -2.44
CA VAL A 153 6.77 4.52 -2.16
C VAL A 153 5.90 4.20 -0.95
N LEU A 154 5.07 3.17 -1.06
CA LEU A 154 4.32 2.61 0.05
C LEU A 154 4.98 1.31 0.48
N SER A 155 5.44 1.25 1.72
CA SER A 155 6.07 0.06 2.30
C SER A 155 5.17 -0.51 3.40
N GLY A 156 4.74 -1.76 3.24
CA GLY A 156 3.86 -2.46 4.19
C GLY A 156 4.65 -3.22 5.24
N TRP A 157 4.18 -3.20 6.48
CA TRP A 157 4.85 -3.79 7.63
C TRP A 157 3.85 -4.52 8.52
N THR A 158 4.26 -5.64 9.08
CA THR A 158 3.48 -6.40 10.07
C THR A 158 4.24 -6.53 11.37
N ARG A 159 3.55 -6.32 12.49
CA ARG A 159 4.10 -6.46 13.83
C ARG A 159 4.39 -7.94 14.12
N SER A 160 5.65 -8.28 14.35
CA SER A 160 6.11 -9.66 14.59
C SER A 160 6.37 -9.98 16.07
N SER A 161 6.47 -8.95 16.93
CA SER A 161 6.66 -9.09 18.38
C SER A 161 5.88 -8.02 19.16
N GLY A 162 5.75 -8.19 20.48
CA GLY A 162 5.00 -7.26 21.33
C GLY A 162 3.86 -7.93 22.10
N THR A 163 2.93 -7.14 22.64
CA THR A 163 1.78 -7.68 23.37
C THR A 163 0.84 -8.44 22.42
N PRO A 164 0.01 -9.37 22.93
CA PRO A 164 -0.96 -10.09 22.09
C PRO A 164 -1.92 -9.17 21.33
N ALA A 165 -2.19 -7.97 21.83
CA ALA A 165 -3.06 -6.98 21.18
C ALA A 165 -2.35 -6.23 20.03
N GLU A 166 -1.02 -6.24 20.01
CA GLU A 166 -0.19 -5.59 18.99
C GLU A 166 0.30 -6.58 17.93
N GLN A 167 0.46 -7.86 18.27
CA GLN A 167 0.93 -8.88 17.34
C GLN A 167 0.03 -8.98 16.11
N GLY A 168 0.65 -8.99 14.93
CA GLY A 168 -0.04 -9.05 13.65
C GLY A 168 -0.60 -7.72 13.15
N LEU A 169 -0.50 -6.61 13.92
CA LEU A 169 -0.91 -5.30 13.42
C LEU A 169 -0.17 -4.95 12.13
N ALA A 170 -0.89 -4.42 11.16
CA ALA A 170 -0.36 -3.98 9.89
C ALA A 170 -0.32 -2.46 9.78
N ARG A 171 0.77 -1.92 9.25
CA ARG A 171 0.93 -0.48 8.96
C ARG A 171 1.64 -0.27 7.63
N ILE A 172 1.53 0.94 7.13
CA ILE A 172 2.18 1.39 5.89
C ILE A 172 3.01 2.62 6.18
N ALA A 173 4.23 2.65 5.67
CA ALA A 173 4.99 3.87 5.53
C ALA A 173 4.66 4.54 4.20
N PHE A 174 4.25 5.80 4.26
CA PHE A 174 4.19 6.70 3.12
C PHE A 174 5.55 7.37 2.99
N VAL A 175 6.33 7.00 1.99
CA VAL A 175 7.68 7.52 1.77
C VAL A 175 7.66 8.53 0.62
N ALA A 176 8.09 9.76 0.89
CA ALA A 176 8.34 10.77 -0.14
C ALA A 176 9.67 10.47 -0.83
N ALA A 177 9.61 9.84 -2.00
CA ALA A 177 10.75 9.47 -2.83
C ALA A 177 10.98 10.50 -3.97
N ASP A 178 10.81 11.77 -3.63
CA ASP A 178 11.12 12.87 -4.55
C ASP A 178 12.63 12.96 -4.79
N ASP A 179 13.02 13.35 -6.01
CA ASP A 179 14.42 13.43 -6.41
C ASP A 179 15.23 14.42 -5.53
N ASP A 180 16.52 14.15 -5.36
CA ASP A 180 17.54 14.98 -4.68
C ASP A 180 17.39 15.22 -3.16
N ARG A 181 16.56 14.42 -2.46
CA ARG A 181 16.41 14.51 -1.00
C ARG A 181 16.40 13.15 -0.33
N THR A 182 17.00 13.07 0.86
CA THR A 182 16.84 11.90 1.75
C THR A 182 15.34 11.65 1.99
N PRO A 183 14.83 10.45 1.66
CA PRO A 183 13.40 10.18 1.73
C PRO A 183 12.88 10.31 3.16
N ARG A 184 11.72 10.94 3.29
CA ARG A 184 11.00 11.06 4.57
C ARG A 184 9.79 10.17 4.57
N TYR A 185 9.43 9.67 5.74
CA TYR A 185 8.29 8.77 5.86
C TYR A 185 7.35 9.16 6.98
N THR A 186 6.11 8.73 6.82
CA THR A 186 5.03 8.86 7.79
C THR A 186 4.29 7.54 7.88
N TRP A 187 3.94 7.11 9.09
CA TRP A 187 3.24 5.86 9.34
C TRP A 187 1.72 6.05 9.35
N ALA A 188 1.02 5.11 8.68
CA ALA A 188 -0.41 4.93 8.82
C ALA A 188 -0.74 3.49 9.22
N LEU A 189 -1.58 3.31 10.23
CA LEU A 189 -2.11 2.01 10.60
C LEU A 189 -3.17 1.58 9.57
N LEU A 190 -3.11 0.33 9.11
CA LEU A 190 -4.22 -0.29 8.38
C LEU A 190 -5.28 -0.70 9.37
N ALA A 191 -6.51 -0.21 9.19
CA ALA A 191 -7.60 -0.44 10.13
C ALA A 191 -8.80 -1.10 9.45
N VAL A 192 -9.70 -1.62 10.28
CA VAL A 192 -10.99 -2.14 9.84
C VAL A 192 -12.06 -1.49 10.72
N PRO A 193 -13.02 -0.74 10.14
CA PRO A 193 -14.13 -0.17 10.88
C PRO A 193 -14.93 -1.26 11.59
N VAL A 194 -15.30 -1.00 12.83
CA VAL A 194 -16.13 -1.91 13.64
C VAL A 194 -17.20 -1.12 14.38
N ASP A 195 -18.10 -1.84 15.07
CA ASP A 195 -19.21 -1.25 15.81
C ASP A 195 -20.04 -0.24 14.98
N GLY A 196 -20.24 -0.55 13.70
CA GLY A 196 -20.92 0.33 12.76
C GLY A 196 -20.18 1.63 12.50
N GLY A 197 -18.84 1.66 12.51
CA GLY A 197 -18.05 2.88 12.34
C GLY A 197 -18.07 3.80 13.57
N ARG A 198 -18.36 3.26 14.75
CA ARG A 198 -18.14 3.95 16.04
C ARG A 198 -16.76 3.67 16.63
N ASP A 199 -16.05 2.70 16.07
CA ASP A 199 -14.68 2.35 16.41
C ASP A 199 -13.97 1.72 15.20
N PHE A 200 -12.68 1.44 15.33
CA PHE A 200 -11.91 0.61 14.42
C PHE A 200 -10.96 -0.30 15.18
N ARG A 201 -10.65 -1.44 14.58
CA ARG A 201 -9.54 -2.31 15.00
C ARG A 201 -8.40 -2.19 14.00
N GLY A 202 -7.21 -2.63 14.37
CA GLY A 202 -6.13 -2.80 13.40
C GLY A 202 -6.38 -4.00 12.51
N LEU A 203 -5.85 -3.95 11.28
CA LEU A 203 -5.71 -5.14 10.46
C LEU A 203 -4.69 -6.06 11.11
N GLY A 204 -5.15 -7.21 11.62
CA GLY A 204 -4.32 -8.22 12.28
C GLY A 204 -3.88 -9.30 11.29
N SER A 205 -2.99 -8.97 10.35
CA SER A 205 -2.60 -9.88 9.28
C SER A 205 -1.22 -9.54 8.70
N ASP A 206 -0.55 -10.58 8.20
CA ASP A 206 0.69 -10.43 7.43
C ASP A 206 0.40 -9.74 6.10
N VAL A 207 0.97 -8.54 5.91
CA VAL A 207 0.95 -7.81 4.64
C VAL A 207 1.96 -8.47 3.71
N SER A 208 1.47 -9.32 2.81
CA SER A 208 2.29 -10.11 1.89
C SER A 208 2.37 -9.53 0.48
N GLY A 209 1.44 -8.64 0.12
CA GLY A 209 1.34 -8.03 -1.20
C GLY A 209 0.55 -6.73 -1.13
N MET A 210 0.92 -5.77 -1.98
CA MET A 210 0.25 -4.49 -2.12
C MET A 210 0.26 -4.05 -3.57
N VAL A 211 -0.85 -3.46 -4.02
CA VAL A 211 -0.96 -2.82 -5.34
C VAL A 211 -1.71 -1.51 -5.16
N TRP A 212 -1.12 -0.42 -5.64
CA TRP A 212 -1.79 0.86 -5.74
C TRP A 212 -2.47 0.98 -7.10
N TYR A 213 -3.79 1.13 -7.12
CA TYR A 213 -4.58 1.37 -8.32
C TYR A 213 -5.46 2.60 -8.16
N GLN A 214 -5.19 3.66 -8.92
CA GLN A 214 -5.88 4.95 -8.81
C GLN A 214 -5.87 5.46 -7.36
N ASP A 215 -7.03 5.72 -6.76
CA ASP A 215 -7.22 6.17 -5.38
C ASP A 215 -7.37 5.00 -4.38
N LYS A 216 -7.03 3.79 -4.79
CA LYS A 216 -7.20 2.58 -3.98
C LYS A 216 -5.88 1.87 -3.74
N LEU A 217 -5.69 1.44 -2.51
CA LEU A 217 -4.64 0.52 -2.14
C LEU A 217 -5.23 -0.85 -1.87
N LEU A 218 -4.81 -1.83 -2.65
CA LEU A 218 -5.18 -3.23 -2.50
C LEU A 218 -4.09 -3.91 -1.68
N VAL A 219 -4.46 -4.57 -0.59
CA VAL A 219 -3.54 -5.22 0.34
C VAL A 219 -3.92 -6.69 0.45
N THR A 220 -3.01 -7.60 0.09
CA THR A 220 -3.20 -9.02 0.39
C THR A 220 -2.76 -9.29 1.81
N ALA A 221 -3.68 -9.85 2.56
CA ALA A 221 -3.56 -10.11 3.97
C ALA A 221 -3.58 -11.64 4.15
N GLY A 222 -2.51 -12.21 4.71
CA GLY A 222 -2.36 -13.64 4.99
C GLY A 222 -2.37 -13.96 6.50
N ARG A 223 -2.48 -15.27 6.84
CA ARG A 223 -2.48 -15.86 8.20
C ARG A 223 -3.08 -14.98 9.31
N GLY A 224 -4.30 -15.33 9.72
CA GLY A 224 -5.01 -14.68 10.83
C GLY A 224 -6.51 -14.73 10.57
N GLU A 225 -7.01 -13.76 9.82
CA GLU A 225 -8.45 -13.59 9.49
C GLU A 225 -8.89 -14.34 8.21
N GLY A 226 -8.00 -15.15 7.62
CA GLY A 226 -8.21 -15.83 6.34
C GLY A 226 -7.49 -15.10 5.19
N ASP A 227 -7.35 -15.79 4.05
CA ASP A 227 -6.76 -15.19 2.86
C ASP A 227 -7.74 -14.17 2.29
N ALA A 228 -7.41 -12.88 2.42
CA ALA A 228 -8.28 -11.78 2.02
C ALA A 228 -7.53 -10.69 1.26
N LEU A 229 -8.28 -9.97 0.43
CA LEU A 229 -7.84 -8.76 -0.25
C LEU A 229 -8.58 -7.57 0.36
N TYR A 230 -7.87 -6.74 1.10
CA TYR A 230 -8.40 -5.49 1.64
C TYR A 230 -8.25 -4.38 0.61
N VAL A 231 -9.27 -3.53 0.50
CA VAL A 231 -9.25 -2.37 -0.41
C VAL A 231 -9.44 -1.12 0.42
N TYR A 232 -8.40 -0.31 0.46
CA TYR A 232 -8.35 0.94 1.19
C TYR A 232 -8.48 2.13 0.27
N ASP A 233 -9.22 3.15 0.71
CA ASP A 233 -9.38 4.41 -0.01
C ASP A 233 -8.36 5.44 0.47
N LEU A 234 -7.40 5.80 -0.39
CA LEU A 234 -6.33 6.76 -0.03
C LEU A 234 -6.84 8.20 0.12
N ASP A 235 -8.08 8.49 -0.28
CA ASP A 235 -8.77 9.75 0.00
C ASP A 235 -9.45 9.76 1.39
N ARG A 236 -9.41 8.64 2.12
CA ARG A 236 -10.02 8.50 3.46
C ARG A 236 -9.00 8.35 4.60
N VAL A 237 -7.75 8.73 4.39
CA VAL A 237 -6.75 8.73 5.48
C VAL A 237 -7.22 9.66 6.61
N GLN A 238 -7.22 9.16 7.84
CA GLN A 238 -7.63 9.89 9.03
C GLN A 238 -6.45 10.13 9.96
N ARG A 239 -6.49 11.23 10.72
CA ARG A 239 -5.44 11.56 11.70
C ARG A 239 -5.76 10.94 13.07
N ALA A 240 -4.80 10.25 13.66
CA ALA A 240 -4.86 9.90 15.07
C ALA A 240 -4.69 11.17 15.92
N THR A 241 -5.38 11.21 17.06
CA THR A 241 -5.42 12.40 17.94
C THR A 241 -4.76 12.14 19.29
N VAL A 242 -4.51 10.86 19.61
CA VAL A 242 -3.85 10.43 20.83
C VAL A 242 -2.67 9.53 20.44
N ASP A 243 -1.49 9.87 20.94
CA ASP A 243 -0.30 9.04 20.83
C ASP A 243 -0.33 7.98 21.95
N ALA A 244 -0.77 6.77 21.60
CA ALA A 244 -0.79 5.63 22.51
C ALA A 244 -0.58 4.31 21.74
N GLY A 245 -0.13 3.27 22.46
CA GLY A 245 0.06 1.92 21.90
C GLY A 245 -1.23 1.16 21.60
N THR A 246 -2.38 1.65 22.06
CA THR A 246 -3.69 1.04 21.78
C THR A 246 -4.21 1.42 20.39
N VAL A 247 -5.16 0.64 19.87
CA VAL A 247 -5.84 0.90 18.60
C VAL A 247 -7.30 1.25 18.84
N GLY A 248 -7.82 2.19 18.05
CA GLY A 248 -9.24 2.55 18.05
C GLY A 248 -9.54 3.75 18.94
N ARG A 249 -10.79 3.80 19.41
CA ARG A 249 -11.30 4.89 20.23
C ARG A 249 -10.79 4.79 21.65
N VAL A 250 -10.23 5.89 22.15
CA VAL A 250 -9.66 6.00 23.49
C VAL A 250 -10.19 7.24 24.21
N PRO A 251 -10.05 7.35 25.55
CA PRO A 251 -10.35 8.60 26.23
C PRO A 251 -9.59 9.77 25.60
N GLY A 252 -10.33 10.78 25.15
CA GLY A 252 -9.75 11.97 24.52
C GLY A 252 -9.57 11.92 23.00
N GLY A 253 -9.81 10.78 22.34
CA GLY A 253 -9.75 10.72 20.88
C GLY A 253 -9.54 9.34 20.29
N TRP A 254 -8.59 9.25 19.37
CA TRP A 254 -8.34 8.10 18.52
C TRP A 254 -6.87 7.77 18.48
N SER A 255 -6.55 6.50 18.66
CA SER A 255 -5.19 5.98 18.74
C SER A 255 -4.93 4.96 17.65
N ALA A 256 -3.73 4.98 17.09
CA ALA A 256 -3.34 4.13 15.96
C ALA A 256 -2.04 3.35 16.26
N ALA A 257 -1.89 2.87 17.51
CA ALA A 257 -0.70 2.15 17.96
C ALA A 257 0.62 2.86 17.61
N GLY A 258 0.72 4.15 17.97
CA GLY A 258 1.88 5.00 17.68
C GLY A 258 1.99 5.53 16.25
N ALA A 259 1.15 5.07 15.31
CA ALA A 259 1.06 5.69 13.98
C ALA A 259 0.33 7.05 14.07
N ARG A 260 0.74 7.99 13.22
CA ARG A 260 0.11 9.32 13.15
C ARG A 260 -1.22 9.29 12.39
N TYR A 261 -1.33 8.37 11.44
CA TYR A 261 -2.48 8.25 10.55
C TYR A 261 -3.12 6.87 10.64
N VAL A 262 -4.36 6.79 10.19
CA VAL A 262 -5.15 5.58 10.06
C VAL A 262 -5.71 5.53 8.64
N LEU A 263 -5.64 4.36 8.03
CA LEU A 263 -6.30 4.06 6.76
C LEU A 263 -7.43 3.04 7.05
N PRO A 264 -8.67 3.53 7.27
CA PRO A 264 -9.83 2.68 7.59
C PRO A 264 -10.49 2.05 6.35
#